data_AF-J9ETW5-F1
#
_entry.id   AF-J9ETW5-F1
#
_cell.length_a   1.000
_cell.length_b   1.000
_cell.length_c   1.000
_cell.angle_alpha   90.00
_cell.angle_beta   90.00
_cell.angle_gamma   90.00
#
_symmetry.space_group_name_H-M   'P 1'
#
loop_
_entity.id
_entity.type
_entity.pdbx_description
1 polymer ?
#
loop_
_entity_poly.entity_id
_entity_poly.type
_entity_poly.pdbx_seq_one_letter_code
_entity_poly.pdbx_strand_id
1 'polypeptide(L)'
;MAEPYKPAARIMSEKMEKRFSKDILYWRRVERLAVFQEPGNITSTFFSPTDSNMVASTSSVKLAIYDATICEPLVTFGRFKQAVYGARFRRDGKLL
;
A
#
# COMPACT_ATOMS: atom_id res chain seq x y z
N MET A 1 4.88 50.15 25.71
CA MET A 1 4.37 48.77 25.59
C MET A 1 5.56 47.87 25.34
N ALA A 2 5.76 46.80 26.13
CA ALA A 2 6.88 45.89 25.93
C ALA A 2 6.57 44.94 24.76
N GLU A 3 7.56 44.68 23.89
CA GLU A 3 7.39 43.69 22.81
C GLU A 3 7.40 42.27 23.37
N PRO A 4 6.55 41.36 22.84
CA PRO A 4 6.54 39.97 23.26
C PRO A 4 7.82 39.25 22.80
N TYR A 5 8.29 38.32 23.63
CA TYR A 5 9.46 37.50 23.36
C TYR A 5 9.32 36.71 22.04
N LYS A 6 10.35 36.79 21.18
CA LYS A 6 10.47 35.99 19.96
C LYS A 6 11.65 35.02 20.11
N PRO A 7 11.41 33.70 20.10
CA PRO A 7 12.49 32.72 20.17
C PRO A 7 13.34 32.76 18.91
N ALA A 8 14.63 32.43 19.06
CA ALA A 8 15.56 32.36 17.94
C ALA A 8 15.14 31.27 16.93
N ALA A 9 15.23 31.58 15.64
CA ALA A 9 14.93 30.64 14.58
C ALA A 9 15.95 29.49 14.58
N ARG A 10 15.46 28.26 14.45
CA ARG A 10 16.32 27.08 14.34
C ARG A 10 16.91 27.02 12.93
N ILE A 11 18.22 27.19 12.82
CA ILE A 11 18.93 27.01 11.56
C ILE A 11 19.07 25.50 11.30
N MET A 12 18.43 25.02 10.24
CA MET A 12 18.58 23.63 9.80
C MET A 12 19.76 23.54 8.83
N SER A 13 20.60 22.52 9.01
CA SER A 13 21.62 22.23 8.01
C SER A 13 20.98 21.59 6.77
N GLU A 14 21.59 21.77 5.60
CA GLU A 14 21.08 21.18 4.34
C GLU A 14 20.96 19.64 4.43
N LYS A 15 21.86 18.99 5.17
CA LYS A 15 21.77 17.55 5.47
C LYS A 15 20.51 17.21 6.27
N MET A 16 20.13 18.08 7.21
CA MET A 16 18.93 17.90 8.02
C MET A 16 17.67 18.18 7.20
N GLU A 17 17.67 19.22 6.36
CA GLU A 17 16.55 19.49 5.44
C GLU A 17 16.27 18.32 4.50
N LYS A 18 17.32 17.69 3.94
CA LYS A 18 17.15 16.49 3.10
C LYS A 18 16.50 15.34 3.89
N ARG A 19 16.94 15.10 5.13
CA ARG A 19 16.37 14.04 6.01
C ARG A 19 14.92 14.29 6.42
N PHE A 20 14.51 15.55 6.48
CA PHE A 20 13.15 15.97 6.82
C PHE A 20 12.39 16.49 5.60
N SER A 21 12.81 16.09 4.39
CA SER A 21 12.08 16.40 3.18
C SER A 21 10.64 15.90 3.28
N LYS A 22 9.71 16.63 2.67
CA LYS A 22 8.28 16.28 2.68
C LYS A 22 8.04 14.85 2.19
N ASP A 23 8.82 14.40 1.21
CA ASP A 23 8.74 13.05 0.65
C ASP A 23 9.18 11.97 1.65
N ILE A 24 10.32 12.17 2.33
CA ILE A 24 10.78 11.24 3.38
C ILE A 24 9.76 11.18 4.52
N LEU A 25 9.22 12.33 4.93
CA LEU A 25 8.20 12.39 5.96
C LEU A 25 6.86 11.79 5.51
N TYR A 26 6.55 11.80 4.21
CA TYR A 26 5.38 11.15 3.66
C TYR A 26 5.54 9.63 3.75
N TRP A 27 6.62 9.07 3.21
CA TRP A 27 6.86 7.62 3.24
C TRP A 27 7.06 7.07 4.66
N ARG A 28 7.69 7.85 5.54
CA ARG A 28 7.83 7.48 6.96
C ARG A 28 6.49 7.35 7.68
N ARG A 29 5.45 8.08 7.27
CA ARG A 29 4.11 7.99 7.86
C ARG A 29 3.33 6.75 7.42
N VAL A 30 3.82 6.00 6.44
CA VAL A 30 3.23 4.74 5.99
C VAL A 30 3.64 3.62 6.98
N GLU A 31 3.04 3.63 8.18
CA GLU A 31 3.39 2.72 9.27
C GLU A 31 2.48 1.47 9.37
N ARG A 32 1.31 1.48 8.73
CA ARG A 32 0.38 0.34 8.79
C ARG A 32 0.89 -0.80 7.90
N LEU A 33 1.47 -1.80 8.54
CA LEU A 33 1.90 -3.05 7.92
C LEU A 33 0.93 -4.16 8.34
N ALA A 34 0.23 -4.76 7.38
CA ALA A 34 -0.43 -6.05 7.56
C ALA A 34 0.42 -7.12 6.88
N VAL A 35 0.64 -8.24 7.58
CA VAL A 35 1.39 -9.37 7.06
C VAL A 35 0.44 -10.55 6.89
N PHE A 36 0.36 -11.05 5.67
CA PHE A 36 -0.51 -12.16 5.30
C PHE A 36 0.29 -13.40 4.99
N GLN A 37 -0.18 -14.56 5.45
CA GLN A 37 0.40 -15.83 5.09
C GLN A 37 -0.21 -16.33 3.78
N GLU A 38 0.62 -16.40 2.75
CA GLU A 38 0.26 -16.92 1.43
C GLU A 38 0.78 -18.36 1.24
N PRO A 39 0.08 -19.20 0.44
CA PRO A 39 0.47 -20.60 0.23
C PRO A 39 1.75 -20.76 -0.60
N GLY A 40 2.24 -19.69 -1.22
CA GLY A 40 3.49 -19.66 -1.96
C GLY A 40 3.90 -18.23 -2.31
N ASN A 41 4.89 -18.11 -3.21
CA ASN A 41 5.37 -16.81 -3.65
C ASN A 41 4.27 -16.01 -4.34
N ILE A 42 4.18 -14.72 -4.00
CA ILE A 42 3.28 -13.78 -4.67
C ILE A 42 3.82 -13.53 -6.08
N THR A 43 3.03 -13.84 -7.09
CA THR A 43 3.40 -13.69 -8.51
C THR A 43 2.96 -12.35 -9.09
N SER A 44 1.83 -11.81 -8.61
CA SER A 44 1.28 -10.55 -9.10
C SER A 44 0.37 -9.91 -8.05
N THR A 45 0.35 -8.58 -8.05
CA THR A 45 -0.61 -7.77 -7.29
C THR A 45 -1.16 -6.67 -8.18
N PHE A 46 -2.46 -6.38 -8.07
CA PHE A 46 -3.10 -5.34 -8.88
C PHE A 46 -4.26 -4.67 -8.13
N PHE A 47 -4.22 -3.35 -8.03
CA PHE A 47 -5.29 -2.55 -7.43
C PHE A 47 -6.44 -2.37 -8.41
N SER A 48 -7.67 -2.37 -7.90
CA SER A 48 -8.84 -2.06 -8.72
C SER A 48 -8.79 -0.62 -9.23
N PRO A 49 -9.08 -0.38 -10.53
CA PRO A 49 -9.06 0.97 -11.10
C PRO A 49 -10.28 1.81 -10.69
N THR A 50 -11.35 1.18 -10.20
CA THR A 50 -12.61 1.87 -9.82
C THR A 50 -12.84 1.88 -8.32
N ASP A 51 -12.40 0.85 -7.60
CA ASP A 51 -12.47 0.78 -6.15
C ASP A 51 -11.07 0.89 -5.56
N SER A 52 -10.76 2.02 -4.93
CA SER A 52 -9.43 2.30 -4.39
C SER A 52 -9.02 1.35 -3.26
N ASN A 53 -9.97 0.62 -2.67
CA ASN A 53 -9.70 -0.24 -1.53
C ASN A 53 -9.51 -1.71 -1.91
N MET A 54 -9.82 -2.11 -3.15
CA MET A 54 -9.67 -3.50 -3.55
C MET A 54 -8.30 -3.76 -4.17
N VAL A 55 -7.63 -4.81 -3.69
CA VAL A 55 -6.38 -5.30 -4.27
C VAL A 55 -6.46 -6.80 -4.53
N ALA A 56 -6.10 -7.20 -5.74
CA ALA A 56 -5.96 -8.60 -6.11
C ALA A 56 -4.51 -9.05 -5.90
N SER A 57 -4.33 -10.25 -5.38
CA SER A 57 -3.04 -10.91 -5.20
C SER A 57 -3.13 -12.35 -5.68
N THR A 58 -2.07 -12.80 -6.37
CA THR A 58 -1.95 -14.18 -6.85
C THR A 58 -0.77 -14.87 -6.19
N SER A 59 -1.01 -16.08 -5.67
CA SER A 59 0.01 -16.92 -5.02
C SER A 59 -0.29 -18.39 -5.27
N SER A 60 0.65 -19.12 -5.88
CA SER A 60 0.47 -20.53 -6.23
C SER A 60 -0.86 -20.74 -6.98
N VAL A 61 -1.69 -21.72 -6.59
CA VAL A 61 -3.02 -22.00 -7.17
C VAL A 61 -4.15 -21.12 -6.61
N LYS A 62 -3.83 -20.02 -5.93
CA LYS A 62 -4.78 -19.13 -5.25
C LYS A 62 -4.73 -17.72 -5.82
N LEU A 63 -5.90 -17.15 -6.03
CA LEU A 63 -6.10 -15.72 -6.26
C LEU A 63 -6.98 -15.19 -5.13
N ALA A 64 -6.57 -14.13 -4.47
CA ALA A 64 -7.34 -13.51 -3.40
C ALA A 64 -7.53 -12.01 -3.68
N ILE A 65 -8.73 -11.51 -3.39
CA ILE A 65 -9.06 -10.09 -3.39
C ILE A 65 -9.13 -9.67 -1.93
N TYR A 66 -8.38 -8.64 -1.57
CA TYR A 66 -8.33 -8.05 -0.24
C TYR A 66 -8.93 -6.66 -0.24
N ASP A 67 -9.45 -6.27 0.92
CA ASP A 67 -9.70 -4.88 1.27
C ASP A 67 -8.43 -4.27 1.89
N ALA A 68 -7.91 -3.23 1.26
CA ALA A 68 -6.70 -2.51 1.67
C ALA A 68 -6.91 -1.60 2.90
N THR A 69 -8.16 -1.35 3.30
CA THR A 69 -8.47 -0.51 4.48
C THR A 69 -8.41 -1.31 5.78
N ILE A 70 -9.08 -2.46 5.79
CA ILE A 70 -9.13 -3.37 6.94
C ILE A 70 -8.07 -4.47 6.87
N CYS A 71 -7.42 -4.63 5.72
CA CYS A 71 -6.40 -5.64 5.49
C CYS A 71 -6.96 -7.06 5.71
N GLU A 72 -8.07 -7.39 5.03
CA GLU A 72 -8.72 -8.72 5.12
C GLU A 72 -9.09 -9.26 3.73
N PRO A 73 -9.09 -10.59 3.52
CA PRO A 73 -9.52 -11.20 2.26
C PRO A 73 -11.04 -11.12 2.12
N LEU A 74 -11.50 -10.46 1.06
CA LEU A 74 -12.91 -10.38 0.69
C LEU A 74 -13.38 -11.64 -0.04
N VAL A 75 -12.58 -12.09 -1.02
CA VAL A 75 -12.92 -13.22 -1.90
C VAL A 75 -11.66 -14.00 -2.24
N THR A 76 -11.76 -15.33 -2.28
CA THR A 76 -10.66 -16.21 -2.70
C THR A 76 -11.12 -17.17 -3.79
N PHE A 77 -10.32 -17.26 -4.86
CA PHE A 77 -10.50 -18.20 -5.95
C PHE A 77 -9.38 -19.25 -5.90
N GLY A 78 -9.76 -20.50 -5.68
CA GLY A 78 -8.83 -21.65 -5.59
C GLY A 78 -9.10 -22.75 -6.62
N ARG A 79 -9.91 -22.49 -7.64
CA ARG A 79 -10.32 -23.50 -8.64
C ARG A 79 -9.30 -23.68 -9.77
N PHE A 80 -8.08 -23.17 -9.60
CA PHE A 80 -7.02 -23.27 -10.60
C PHE A 80 -6.33 -24.63 -10.48
N LYS A 81 -6.17 -25.33 -11.62
CA LYS A 81 -5.46 -26.61 -11.67
C LYS A 81 -3.93 -26.44 -11.60
N GLN A 82 -3.45 -25.23 -11.88
CA GLN A 82 -2.04 -24.87 -11.95
C GLN A 82 -1.85 -23.49 -11.32
N ALA A 83 -0.58 -23.11 -11.12
CA ALA A 83 -0.25 -21.82 -10.53
C ALA A 83 -0.81 -20.65 -11.35
N VAL A 84 -1.33 -19.65 -10.65
CA VAL A 84 -1.80 -18.39 -11.20
C VAL A 84 -0.63 -17.42 -11.26
N TYR A 85 -0.28 -17.00 -12.48
CA TYR A 85 0.88 -16.13 -12.70
C TYR A 85 0.54 -14.65 -12.68
N GLY A 86 -0.73 -14.29 -12.82
CA GLY A 86 -1.16 -12.91 -12.72
C GLY A 86 -2.67 -12.74 -12.78
N ALA A 87 -3.12 -11.59 -12.29
CA ALA A 87 -4.51 -11.16 -12.30
C ALA A 87 -4.58 -9.66 -12.51
N ARG A 88 -5.56 -9.19 -13.26
CA ARG A 88 -5.73 -7.76 -13.51
C ARG A 88 -7.20 -7.43 -13.63
N PHE A 89 -7.65 -6.47 -12.83
CA PHE A 89 -8.98 -5.92 -12.99
C PHE A 89 -9.14 -5.30 -14.38
N ARG A 90 -10.29 -5.58 -15.01
CA ARG A 90 -10.75 -4.84 -16.18
C ARG A 90 -10.92 -3.36 -15.81
N ARG A 91 -10.85 -2.45 -16.78
CA ARG A 91 -10.94 -1.00 -16.55
C ARG A 91 -12.21 -0.54 -15.81
N ASP A 92 -13.30 -1.28 -15.94
CA ASP A 92 -14.55 -1.00 -15.22
C ASP A 92 -14.59 -1.60 -13.80
N GLY A 93 -13.58 -2.37 -13.40
CA GLY A 93 -13.42 -3.03 -12.10
C GLY A 93 -14.40 -4.16 -11.81
N LYS A 94 -15.26 -4.52 -12.77
CA LYS A 94 -16.31 -5.54 -12.58
C LYS A 94 -15.86 -6.96 -12.89
N LEU A 95 -14.73 -7.09 -13.60
CA LEU A 95 -14.14 -8.37 -13.97
C LEU A 95 -12.67 -8.40 -13.58
N LEU A 96 -12.20 -9.61 -13.33
CA LEU A 96 -10.84 -9.92 -12.96
C LEU A 96 -10.43 -11.26 -13.59
#